data_AF-A0A5M5P8Q4-F1
#
_entry.id   AF-A0A5M5P8Q4-F1
#
_cell.length_a   1.000
_cell.length_b   1.000
_cell.length_c   1.000
_cell.angle_alpha   90.00
_cell.angle_beta   90.00
_cell.angle_gamma   90.00
#
_symmetry.space_group_name_H-M   'P 1'
#
loop_
_entity.id
_entity.type
_entity.pdbx_description
1 polymer ?
#
loop_
_entity_poly.entity_id
_entity_poly.type
_entity_poly.pdbx_seq_one_letter_code
_entity_poly.pdbx_strand_id
1 'polypeptide(L)'
;MLNFEKLCLAAGFNQEQTMVLMTGKNIEYSGELYSEEHKRKFMAKEIKAKICTDKGRFVLTIDFRPIGEWFKEQFEKLKQGYNVRQNPKQRYLKL
;
A
#
# COMPACT_ATOMS: atom_id res chain seq x y z
N MET A 1 18.10 -15.57 -0.38
CA MET A 1 16.91 -14.71 -0.50
C MET A 1 17.36 -13.30 -0.82
N LEU A 2 16.94 -12.78 -1.97
CA LEU A 2 17.25 -11.40 -2.40
C LEU A 2 16.51 -10.40 -1.50
N ASN A 3 17.06 -9.20 -1.29
CA ASN A 3 16.39 -8.16 -0.49
C ASN A 3 14.98 -7.83 -1.01
N PHE A 4 14.75 -7.97 -2.33
CA PHE A 4 13.45 -7.70 -2.96
C PHE A 4 12.40 -8.78 -2.77
N GLU A 5 12.82 -10.05 -2.74
CA GLU A 5 11.93 -11.15 -2.42
C GLU A 5 11.38 -10.98 -1.00
N LYS A 6 12.25 -10.65 -0.04
CA LYS A 6 11.84 -10.32 1.33
C LYS A 6 10.89 -9.13 1.39
N LEU A 7 11.12 -8.09 0.59
CA LEU A 7 10.25 -6.92 0.53
C LEU A 7 8.84 -7.30 0.04
N CYS A 8 8.73 -8.11 -1.01
CA CYS A 8 7.42 -8.55 -1.52
C CYS A 8 6.69 -9.42 -0.49
N LEU A 9 7.39 -10.38 0.13
CA LEU A 9 6.81 -11.23 1.16
C LEU A 9 6.37 -10.41 2.38
N ALA A 10 7.19 -9.46 2.84
CA ALA A 10 6.86 -8.59 3.97
C ALA A 10 5.69 -7.66 3.67
N ALA A 11 5.55 -7.20 2.41
CA ALA A 11 4.42 -6.40 1.97
C ALA A 11 3.11 -7.20 1.90
N GLY A 12 3.15 -8.54 1.84
CA GLY A 12 1.96 -9.40 1.83
C GLY A 12 1.72 -10.18 0.53
N PHE A 13 2.68 -10.19 -0.40
CA PHE A 13 2.63 -11.06 -1.57
C PHE A 13 3.06 -12.49 -1.22
N ASN A 14 2.47 -13.49 -1.86
CA ASN A 14 2.89 -14.88 -1.69
C ASN A 14 4.14 -15.21 -2.56
N GLN A 15 4.66 -16.44 -2.44
CA GLN A 15 5.86 -16.87 -3.18
C GLN A 15 5.66 -16.83 -4.70
N GLU A 16 4.52 -17.29 -5.21
CA GLU A 16 4.23 -17.33 -6.65
C GLU A 16 4.15 -15.93 -7.24
N GLN A 17 3.42 -15.03 -6.57
CA GLN A 17 3.30 -13.62 -6.92
C GLN A 17 4.66 -12.93 -6.88
N THR A 18 5.45 -13.20 -5.84
CA THR A 18 6.81 -12.67 -5.72
C THR A 18 7.69 -13.13 -6.88
N MET A 19 7.59 -14.39 -7.28
CA MET A 19 8.35 -14.90 -8.43
C MET A 19 7.98 -14.16 -9.73
N VAL A 20 6.69 -13.94 -9.98
CA VAL A 20 6.23 -13.16 -11.14
C VAL A 20 6.74 -11.72 -11.10
N LEU A 21 6.64 -11.06 -9.94
CA LEU A 21 7.16 -9.69 -9.73
C LEU A 21 8.66 -9.61 -9.98
N MET A 22 9.43 -10.60 -9.50
CA MET A 22 10.88 -10.69 -9.69
C MET A 22 11.28 -10.86 -11.17
N THR A 23 10.38 -11.37 -12.02
CA THR A 23 10.60 -11.40 -13.48
C THR A 23 10.35 -10.06 -14.17
N GLY A 24 9.90 -9.03 -13.44
CA GLY A 24 9.56 -7.72 -14.00
C GLY A 24 8.18 -7.65 -14.66
N LYS A 25 7.39 -8.73 -14.60
CA LYS A 25 5.99 -8.74 -15.02
C LYS A 25 5.11 -8.06 -13.97
N ASN A 26 3.99 -7.50 -14.42
CA ASN A 26 2.96 -7.01 -13.51
C ASN A 26 2.06 -8.16 -13.06
N ILE A 27 1.44 -7.98 -11.90
CA ILE A 27 0.36 -8.85 -11.41
C ILE A 27 -0.83 -7.98 -11.01
N GLU A 28 -2.02 -8.53 -11.20
CA GLU A 28 -3.23 -7.99 -10.58
C GLU A 28 -3.36 -8.55 -9.17
N TYR A 29 -3.68 -7.68 -8.22
CA TYR A 29 -3.73 -8.05 -6.82
C TYR A 29 -4.92 -7.41 -6.10
N SER A 30 -5.59 -8.23 -5.30
CA SER A 30 -6.62 -7.82 -4.35
C SER A 30 -6.36 -8.54 -3.03
N GLY A 31 -6.22 -7.80 -1.94
CA GLY A 31 -5.83 -8.36 -0.66
C GLY A 31 -5.26 -7.31 0.30
N GLU A 32 -4.71 -7.78 1.42
CA GLU A 32 -4.10 -6.90 2.42
C GLU A 32 -2.60 -6.70 2.14
N LEU A 33 -2.17 -5.44 2.06
CA LEU A 33 -0.76 -5.08 2.01
C LEU A 33 -0.31 -4.46 3.34
N TYR A 34 0.80 -4.93 3.88
CA TYR A 34 1.39 -4.42 5.12
C TYR A 34 2.40 -3.30 4.83
N SER A 35 2.19 -2.16 5.49
CA SER A 35 3.14 -1.05 5.49
C SER A 35 4.01 -1.11 6.74
N GLU A 36 5.32 -1.30 6.57
CA GLU A 36 6.26 -1.19 7.68
C GLU A 36 6.30 0.23 8.25
N GLU A 37 6.23 1.25 7.39
CA GLU A 37 6.25 2.66 7.78
C GLU A 37 5.07 3.04 8.69
N HIS A 38 3.86 2.58 8.36
CA HIS A 38 2.66 2.87 9.15
C HIS A 38 2.29 1.78 10.16
N LYS A 39 3.06 0.68 10.20
CA LYS A 39 2.84 -0.50 11.06
C LYS A 39 1.41 -1.03 11.01
N ARG A 40 0.82 -1.07 9.81
CA ARG A 40 -0.58 -1.44 9.59
C ARG A 40 -0.80 -2.01 8.20
N LYS A 41 -1.85 -2.82 8.08
CA LYS A 41 -2.38 -3.34 6.81
C LYS A 41 -3.36 -2.38 6.14
N PHE A 42 -3.29 -2.32 4.82
CA PHE A 42 -4.20 -1.59 3.95
C PHE A 42 -4.83 -2.55 2.94
N MET A 43 -6.13 -2.40 2.72
CA MET A 43 -6.84 -3.20 1.72
C MET A 43 -6.56 -2.64 0.32
N ALA A 44 -5.92 -3.44 -0.52
CA ALA A 44 -5.73 -3.18 -1.93
C ALA A 44 -6.83 -3.90 -2.73
N LYS A 45 -7.43 -3.19 -3.69
CA LYS A 45 -8.49 -3.72 -4.55
C LYS A 45 -8.14 -3.45 -6.00
N GLU A 46 -8.02 -4.52 -6.78
CA GLU A 46 -7.84 -4.45 -8.24
C GLU A 46 -6.66 -3.57 -8.65
N ILE A 47 -5.55 -3.70 -7.93
CA ILE A 47 -4.33 -2.94 -8.20
C ILE A 47 -3.39 -3.69 -9.15
N LYS A 48 -2.50 -2.97 -9.82
CA LYS A 48 -1.40 -3.56 -10.59
C LYS A 48 -0.08 -3.38 -9.87
N ALA A 49 0.48 -4.48 -9.36
CA ALA A 49 1.79 -4.48 -8.72
C ALA A 49 2.90 -4.82 -9.75
N LYS A 50 4.04 -4.14 -9.67
CA LYS A 50 5.22 -4.40 -10.52
C LYS A 50 6.51 -3.95 -9.84
N ILE A 51 7.60 -4.68 -10.08
CA ILE A 51 8.96 -4.20 -9.77
C ILE A 51 9.51 -3.44 -10.98
N CYS A 52 9.88 -2.18 -10.76
CA CYS A 52 10.51 -1.30 -11.73
C CYS A 52 11.89 -0.87 -11.24
N THR A 53 12.73 -0.32 -12.12
CA THR A 53 14.01 0.28 -11.74
C THR A 53 13.91 1.79 -11.84
N ASP A 54 14.08 2.50 -10.72
CA ASP A 54 14.22 3.95 -10.65
C ASP A 54 15.67 4.30 -10.26
N LYS A 55 16.37 5.05 -11.12
CA LYS A 55 17.76 5.51 -10.87
C LYS A 55 18.73 4.38 -10.44
N GLY A 56 18.59 3.21 -11.06
CA GLY A 56 19.40 2.03 -10.76
C GLY A 56 18.99 1.27 -9.49
N ARG A 57 17.88 1.64 -8.85
CA ARG A 57 17.31 0.96 -7.68
C ARG A 57 16.00 0.30 -8.07
N PHE A 58 15.82 -0.95 -7.68
CA PHE A 58 14.51 -1.60 -7.81
C PHE A 58 13.51 -0.92 -6.87
N VAL A 59 12.27 -0.81 -7.31
CA VAL A 59 11.16 -0.21 -6.57
C VAL A 59 9.93 -1.05 -6.84
N LEU A 60 9.27 -1.49 -5.76
CA LEU A 60 7.95 -2.09 -5.86
C LEU A 60 6.92 -0.98 -6.05
N THR A 61 6.14 -1.09 -7.12
CA THR A 61 5.14 -0.12 -7.52
C THR A 61 3.75 -0.71 -7.51
N ILE A 62 2.76 0.12 -7.21
CA ILE A 62 1.33 -0.14 -7.25
C ILE A 62 0.72 0.91 -8.17
N ASP A 63 0.09 0.48 -9.27
CA ASP A 63 -0.45 1.36 -10.31
C ASP A 63 0.57 2.42 -10.78
N PHE A 64 1.80 1.95 -11.04
CA PHE A 64 2.96 2.75 -11.46
C PHE A 64 3.48 3.78 -10.44
N ARG A 65 3.00 3.75 -9.19
CA ARG A 65 3.50 4.58 -8.09
C ARG A 65 4.31 3.76 -7.11
N PRO A 66 5.38 4.27 -6.51
CA PRO A 66 6.09 3.59 -5.43
C PRO A 66 5.12 3.14 -4.32
N ILE A 67 5.28 1.90 -3.82
CA ILE A 67 4.38 1.33 -2.81
C ILE A 67 4.30 2.19 -1.53
N GLY A 68 5.40 2.86 -1.16
CA GLY A 68 5.42 3.81 -0.05
C GLY A 68 4.50 5.01 -0.26
N GLU A 69 4.45 5.57 -1.47
CA GLU A 69 3.52 6.66 -1.79
C GLU A 69 2.07 6.17 -1.78
N TRP A 70 1.81 4.98 -2.31
CA TRP A 70 0.47 4.38 -2.26
C TRP A 70 0.00 4.19 -0.80
N PHE A 71 0.88 3.71 0.09
CA PHE A 71 0.56 3.58 1.51
C PHE A 71 0.26 4.92 2.17
N LYS A 72 1.06 5.94 1.89
CA LYS A 72 0.84 7.30 2.38
C LYS A 72 -0.54 7.82 1.97
N GLU A 73 -0.92 7.66 0.70
CA GLU A 73 -2.26 8.04 0.20
C GLU A 73 -3.39 7.32 0.97
N GLN A 74 -3.26 6.00 1.20
CA GLN A 74 -4.27 5.27 1.96
C GLN A 74 -4.33 5.73 3.43
N PHE A 75 -3.18 6.03 4.03
CA PHE A 75 -3.11 6.49 5.41
C PHE A 75 -3.71 7.90 5.58
N GLU A 76 -3.48 8.79 4.63
CA GLU A 76 -4.09 10.12 4.62
C GLU A 76 -5.61 10.05 4.47
N LYS A 77 -6.15 9.16 3.62
CA LYS A 77 -7.60 8.91 3.53
C LYS A 77 -8.20 8.44 4.85
N LEU A 78 -7.50 7.55 5.57
CA LEU A 78 -7.93 7.11 6.90
C LEU A 78 -7.99 8.29 7.87
N LYS A 79 -6.96 9.15 7.89
CA LYS A 79 -6.94 10.35 8.74
C LYS A 79 -8.06 11.31 8.39
N GLN A 80 -8.31 11.59 7.11
CA GLN A 80 -9.38 12.49 6.69
C GLN A 80 -10.76 11.94 7.10
N GLY A 81 -11.01 10.64 6.94
CA GLY A 81 -12.24 10.00 7.41
C GLY A 81 -12.45 10.11 8.92
N TYR A 82 -11.37 10.10 9.71
CA TYR A 82 -11.43 10.39 11.16
C TYR A 82 -11.73 11.86 11.45
N ASN A 83 -11.10 12.80 10.75
CA ASN A 83 -11.30 14.24 10.95
C ASN A 83 -12.73 14.68 10.57
N VAL A 84 -13.32 14.12 9.50
CA VAL A 84 -14.71 14.42 9.11
C VAL A 84 -15.72 13.92 10.16
N ARG A 85 -15.48 12.78 10.80
CA ARG A 85 -16.33 12.25 11.88
C ARG A 85 -16.23 13.06 13.17
N GLN A 86 -15.13 13.77 13.39
CA GLN A 86 -14.94 14.61 14.57
C GLN A 86 -15.47 16.05 14.39
N ASN A 87 -16.07 16.41 13.23
CA ASN A 87 -16.60 17.75 13.01
C ASN A 87 -17.93 17.97 13.80
N PRO A 88 -17.94 18.83 14.84
CA PRO A 88 -18.98 18.86 15.86
C PRO A 88 -20.16 19.76 15.46
N LYS A 89 -21.07 19.27 14.62
CA LYS A 89 -22.40 19.90 14.46
C LYS A 89 -23.40 19.56 15.59
N GLN A 90 -22.94 18.98 16.71
CA GLN A 90 -23.79 18.61 17.85
C GLN A 90 -23.56 19.44 19.12
N ARG A 91 -22.98 20.64 19.01
CA ARG A 91 -22.85 21.56 20.15
C ARG A 91 -24.08 22.45 20.38
N TYR A 92 -25.19 22.20 19.69
CA TYR A 92 -26.45 22.91 19.91
C TYR A 92 -27.43 22.03 20.71
N LEU A 93 -27.98 22.65 21.76
CA LEU A 93 -29.06 22.19 22.64
C LEU A 93 -28.64 21.36 23.86
N LYS A 94 -28.06 22.06 24.85
CA LYS A 94 -28.54 21.93 26.23
C LYS A 94 -29.06 23.31 26.66
N LEU A 95 -30.38 23.49 26.54
CA LEU A 95 -31.16 24.45 27.32
C LEU A 95 -31.70 23.69 28.54
#